data_AF-A0A7K1V538-F1
#
_entry.id   AF-A0A7K1V538-F1
#
_cell.length_a   1.000
_cell.length_b   1.000
_cell.length_c   1.000
_cell.angle_alpha   90.00
_cell.angle_beta   90.00
_cell.angle_gamma   90.00
#
_symmetry.space_group_name_H-M   'P 1'
#
loop_
_entity.id
_entity.type
_entity.pdbx_description
1 polymer ?
#
loop_
_entity_poly.entity_id
_entity_poly.type
_entity_poly.pdbx_seq_one_letter_code
_entity_poly.pdbx_strand_id
1 'polypeptide(L)'
;MLPTDHLDRADRRPAVIDTPLGIVGFSVALGSEVLPAAPDTVWRLPNGSQLHRWRRPSATVDLLIGSVDLPAWDGGAAVPMWATVWQVSAQSAVPGLVLAADMSDLPAGARGGPDTGECLAAVSVENEHFMVSVGGADTELLAMQAADGRLLPADWADVLPTDGNDLGEYGVRYQDPAGIAWHLPGLATGEVARLCVATAWCPRDDDRPAAWFAVDIPLDTAYLHLTSDHRP
;
A
#
# COMPACT_ATOMS: atom_id res chain seq x y z
N MET A 1 -6.31 15.15 4.12
CA MET A 1 -5.57 14.80 5.36
C MET A 1 -6.55 14.58 6.50
N LEU A 2 -6.31 13.51 7.27
CA LEU A 2 -7.13 13.17 8.43
C LEU A 2 -6.88 14.18 9.57
N PRO A 3 -7.93 14.73 10.23
CA PRO A 3 -7.78 15.62 11.37
C PRO A 3 -7.10 14.91 12.55
N THR A 4 -6.03 15.51 13.10
CA THR A 4 -5.21 14.86 14.14
C THR A 4 -5.33 15.48 15.53
N ASP A 5 -6.15 16.52 15.69
CA ASP A 5 -6.20 17.34 16.92
C ASP A 5 -6.75 16.58 18.13
N HIS A 6 -7.49 15.49 17.88
CA HIS A 6 -8.10 14.65 18.91
C HIS A 6 -7.45 13.26 19.03
N LEU A 7 -6.41 12.98 18.24
CA LEU A 7 -5.77 11.66 18.23
C LEU A 7 -4.62 11.60 19.23
N ASP A 8 -4.50 10.46 19.90
CA ASP A 8 -3.38 10.20 20.80
C ASP A 8 -2.10 9.99 20.00
N ARG A 9 -1.01 10.64 20.44
CA ARG A 9 0.32 10.40 19.87
C ARG A 9 0.84 9.04 20.32
N ALA A 10 1.46 8.33 19.39
CA ALA A 10 2.14 7.07 19.64
C ALA A 10 3.65 7.20 19.41
N ASP A 11 4.39 6.16 19.79
CA ASP A 11 5.83 6.10 19.58
C ASP A 11 6.19 6.17 18.09
N ARG A 12 7.25 6.91 17.78
CA ARG A 12 7.78 7.07 16.42
C ARG A 12 8.57 5.83 16.03
N ARG A 13 7.86 4.84 15.51
CA ARG A 13 8.42 3.59 14.97
C ARG A 13 8.08 3.47 13.49
N PRO A 14 8.88 2.73 12.70
CA PRO A 14 8.53 2.43 11.32
C PRO A 14 7.15 1.78 11.20
N ALA A 15 6.45 2.07 10.09
CA ALA A 15 5.25 1.35 9.72
C ALA A 15 5.66 -0.03 9.20
N VAL A 16 5.19 -1.08 9.86
CA VAL A 16 5.46 -2.48 9.49
C VAL A 16 4.24 -3.34 9.74
N ILE A 17 4.13 -4.45 9.02
CA ILE A 17 3.14 -5.51 9.25
C ILE A 17 3.90 -6.81 9.50
N ASP A 18 3.71 -7.37 10.69
CA ASP A 18 4.23 -8.70 11.02
C ASP A 18 3.33 -9.77 10.39
N THR A 19 3.92 -10.65 9.60
CA THR A 19 3.24 -11.77 8.95
C THR A 19 3.87 -13.10 9.38
N PRO A 20 3.23 -14.26 9.13
CA PRO A 20 3.84 -15.57 9.39
C PRO A 20 5.13 -15.83 8.61
N LEU A 21 5.40 -15.10 7.51
CA LEU A 21 6.58 -15.31 6.65
C LEU A 21 7.57 -14.15 6.67
N GLY A 22 7.45 -13.21 7.60
CA GLY A 22 8.37 -12.08 7.72
C GLY A 22 7.64 -10.76 7.91
N ILE A 23 8.36 -9.67 7.70
CA ILE A 23 7.89 -8.32 7.96
C ILE A 23 7.71 -7.56 6.65
N VAL A 24 6.52 -7.00 6.43
CA VAL A 24 6.28 -6.03 5.35
C VAL A 24 6.65 -4.65 5.86
N GLY A 25 7.67 -4.03 5.26
CA GLY A 25 8.07 -2.65 5.51
C GLY A 25 7.62 -1.74 4.37
N PHE A 26 7.42 -0.45 4.69
CA PHE A 26 6.98 0.56 3.72
C PHE A 26 8.02 1.64 3.54
N SER A 27 8.22 2.08 2.30
CA SER A 27 9.11 3.20 1.98
C SER A 27 8.48 4.17 0.98
N VAL A 28 8.94 5.43 1.03
CA VAL A 28 8.47 6.51 0.18
C VAL A 28 9.66 7.32 -0.29
N ALA A 29 9.71 7.63 -1.59
CA ALA A 29 10.66 8.58 -2.16
C ALA A 29 9.93 9.73 -2.86
N LEU A 30 10.41 10.95 -2.61
CA LEU A 30 9.95 12.19 -3.24
C LEU A 30 11.07 12.69 -4.16
N GLY A 31 10.98 12.39 -5.46
CA GLY A 31 12.09 12.56 -6.39
C GLY A 31 13.28 11.69 -6.00
N SER A 32 14.42 12.30 -5.70
CA SER A 32 15.63 11.60 -5.24
C SER A 32 15.73 11.47 -3.71
N GLU A 33 14.84 12.10 -2.94
CA GLU A 33 14.85 11.99 -1.48
C GLU A 33 14.05 10.76 -1.04
N VAL A 34 14.75 9.77 -0.47
CA VAL A 34 14.09 8.67 0.25
C VAL A 34 13.78 9.13 1.67
N LEU A 35 12.53 9.00 2.09
CA LEU A 35 12.11 9.37 3.44
C LEU A 35 12.68 8.37 4.47
N PRO A 36 13.02 8.83 5.69
CA PRO A 36 13.47 7.95 6.76
C PRO A 36 12.36 6.97 7.16
N ALA A 37 12.72 5.74 7.50
CA ALA A 37 11.75 4.72 7.89
C ALA A 37 10.88 5.13 9.09
N ALA A 38 11.44 5.88 10.05
CA ALA A 38 10.68 6.43 11.17
C ALA A 38 10.00 7.76 10.77
N PRO A 39 8.69 7.92 11.06
CA PRO A 39 7.96 9.15 10.75
C PRO A 39 8.25 10.28 11.75
N ASP A 40 7.91 11.51 11.36
CA ASP A 40 8.00 12.68 12.23
C ASP A 40 6.95 12.62 13.35
N THR A 41 5.79 12.00 13.10
CA THR A 41 4.75 11.79 14.11
C THR A 41 3.91 10.56 13.78
N VAL A 42 3.51 9.82 14.82
CA VAL A 42 2.53 8.74 14.73
C VAL A 42 1.34 9.10 15.62
N TRP A 43 0.13 8.90 15.10
CA TRP A 43 -1.10 8.94 15.88
C TRP A 43 -1.78 7.58 15.89
N ARG A 44 -2.47 7.28 16.98
CA ARG A 44 -3.36 6.11 17.08
C ARG A 44 -4.80 6.57 16.92
N LEU A 45 -5.55 5.87 16.05
CA LEU A 45 -6.98 6.04 15.87
C LEU A 45 -7.74 5.18 16.89
N PRO A 46 -9.02 5.50 17.19
CA PRO A 46 -9.80 4.77 18.21
C PRO A 46 -9.97 3.28 17.92
N ASN A 47 -10.00 2.88 16.65
CA ASN A 47 -10.06 1.48 16.21
C ASN A 47 -8.70 0.75 16.27
N GLY A 48 -7.64 1.42 16.73
CA GLY A 48 -6.29 0.85 16.83
C GLY A 48 -5.39 1.06 15.61
N SER A 49 -5.95 1.52 14.47
CA SER A 49 -5.17 1.92 13.29
C SER A 49 -4.20 3.05 13.63
N GLN A 50 -3.16 3.21 12.83
CA GLN A 50 -2.11 4.20 13.06
C GLN A 50 -1.94 5.09 11.84
N LEU A 51 -1.80 6.39 12.09
CA LEU A 51 -1.43 7.38 11.07
C LEU A 51 0.03 7.77 11.27
N HIS A 52 0.89 7.41 10.32
CA HIS A 52 2.29 7.80 10.26
C HIS A 52 2.42 9.01 9.34
N ARG A 53 3.11 10.06 9.79
CA ARG A 53 3.29 11.29 8.99
C ARG A 53 4.75 11.72 8.89
N TRP A 54 5.14 12.02 7.66
CA TRP A 54 6.36 12.73 7.33
C TRP A 54 6.01 14.11 6.78
N ARG A 55 6.72 15.13 7.23
CA ARG A 55 6.61 16.51 6.77
C ARG A 55 7.91 16.91 6.11
N ARG A 56 7.84 17.27 4.85
CA ARG A 56 8.94 17.86 4.09
C ARG A 56 8.53 19.25 3.60
N PRO A 57 9.49 20.11 3.21
CA PRO A 57 9.16 21.40 2.65
C PRO A 57 8.27 21.30 1.39
N SER A 58 8.48 20.24 0.59
CA SER A 58 7.77 20.03 -0.67
C SER A 58 6.46 19.25 -0.54
N ALA A 59 6.30 18.40 0.48
CA ALA A 59 5.12 17.56 0.63
C ALA A 59 4.91 17.07 2.07
N THR A 60 3.67 16.66 2.34
CA THR A 60 3.28 15.92 3.53
C THR A 60 2.85 14.53 3.07
N VAL A 61 3.46 13.51 3.67
CA VAL A 61 3.14 12.10 3.41
C VAL A 61 2.44 11.56 4.64
N ASP A 62 1.22 11.09 4.44
CA ASP A 62 0.45 10.33 5.41
C ASP A 62 0.41 8.86 4.98
N LEU A 63 0.66 7.95 5.91
CA LEU A 63 0.42 6.52 5.76
C LEU A 63 -0.51 6.06 6.88
N LEU A 64 -1.74 5.74 6.52
CA LEU A 64 -2.70 5.10 7.43
C LEU A 64 -2.51 3.58 7.34
N ILE A 65 -2.38 2.90 8.48
CA ILE A 65 -2.14 1.45 8.54
C ILE A 65 -2.95 0.80 9.65
N GLY A 66 -3.50 -0.38 9.39
CA GLY A 66 -4.26 -1.14 10.39
C GLY A 66 -4.87 -2.42 9.82
N SER A 67 -5.48 -3.22 10.70
CA SER A 67 -6.22 -4.42 10.31
C SER A 67 -7.53 -4.04 9.62
N VAL A 68 -7.91 -4.85 8.63
CA VAL A 68 -9.16 -4.71 7.90
C VAL A 68 -9.90 -6.04 7.96
N ASP A 69 -11.18 -5.98 8.34
CA ASP A 69 -12.04 -7.16 8.42
C ASP A 69 -12.99 -7.17 7.22
N LEU A 70 -12.73 -8.05 6.25
CA LEU A 70 -13.60 -8.29 5.11
C LEU A 70 -14.03 -9.76 5.02
N PRO A 71 -15.27 -10.02 4.57
CA PRO A 71 -15.68 -11.37 4.24
C PRO A 71 -14.84 -11.90 3.06
N ALA A 72 -14.59 -13.21 3.03
CA ALA A 72 -13.94 -13.83 1.88
C ALA A 72 -14.81 -13.74 0.63
N TRP A 73 -14.19 -13.40 -0.51
CA TRP A 73 -14.87 -13.23 -1.80
C TRP A 73 -15.61 -14.50 -2.27
N ASP A 74 -15.08 -15.68 -1.90
CA ASP A 74 -15.58 -17.00 -2.28
C ASP A 74 -16.55 -17.61 -1.25
N GLY A 75 -16.93 -16.85 -0.22
CA GLY A 75 -17.82 -17.31 0.84
C GLY A 75 -17.20 -18.29 1.84
N GLY A 76 -15.91 -18.58 1.76
CA GLY A 76 -15.21 -19.35 2.78
C GLY A 76 -14.76 -18.49 3.98
N ALA A 77 -13.76 -18.98 4.73
CA ALA A 77 -13.25 -18.25 5.89
C ALA A 77 -12.51 -16.98 5.48
N ALA A 78 -12.78 -15.88 6.19
CA ALA A 78 -12.01 -14.65 6.09
C ALA A 78 -10.55 -14.90 6.51
N VAL A 79 -9.64 -14.16 5.90
CA VAL A 79 -8.20 -14.25 6.17
C VAL A 79 -7.74 -13.01 6.93
N PRO A 80 -6.73 -13.11 7.82
CA PRO A 80 -6.09 -11.94 8.39
C PRO A 80 -5.59 -11.00 7.29
N MET A 81 -5.98 -9.73 7.40
CA MET A 81 -5.69 -8.71 6.41
C MET A 81 -5.38 -7.39 7.09
N TRP A 82 -4.38 -6.70 6.54
CA TRP A 82 -4.03 -5.33 6.87
C TRP A 82 -4.06 -4.50 5.61
N ALA A 83 -4.42 -3.23 5.75
CA ALA A 83 -4.34 -2.28 4.66
C ALA A 83 -3.50 -1.08 5.06
N THR A 84 -2.89 -0.50 4.04
CA THR A 84 -2.17 0.75 4.08
C THR A 84 -2.74 1.69 3.04
N VAL A 85 -2.97 2.94 3.43
CA VAL A 85 -3.40 3.99 2.51
C VAL A 85 -2.42 5.14 2.61
N TRP A 86 -1.65 5.35 1.55
CA TRP A 86 -0.85 6.56 1.41
C TRP A 86 -1.72 7.72 0.95
N GLN A 87 -1.42 8.90 1.48
CA GLN A 87 -1.82 10.17 0.89
C GLN A 87 -0.60 11.09 0.87
N VAL A 88 -0.13 11.41 -0.33
CA VAL A 88 0.94 12.39 -0.54
C VAL A 88 0.30 13.70 -0.99
N SER A 89 0.49 14.76 -0.22
CA SER A 89 -0.03 16.09 -0.54
C SER A 89 1.13 17.04 -0.80
N ALA A 90 1.22 17.59 -2.00
CA ALA A 90 2.31 18.46 -2.44
C ALA A 90 2.10 19.91 -1.99
N GLN A 91 3.05 20.46 -1.24
CA GLN A 91 3.14 21.90 -0.90
C GLN A 91 3.94 22.69 -1.95
N SER A 92 4.81 22.02 -2.68
CA SER A 92 5.48 22.51 -3.89
C SER A 92 5.60 21.36 -4.89
N ALA A 93 6.03 21.63 -6.11
CA ALA A 93 6.26 20.57 -7.10
C ALA A 93 7.17 19.46 -6.56
N VAL A 94 6.74 18.21 -6.72
CA VAL A 94 7.49 16.98 -6.42
C VAL A 94 7.78 16.32 -7.76
N PRO A 95 9.05 16.12 -8.16
CA PRO A 95 9.39 15.71 -9.53
C PRO A 95 9.08 14.24 -9.84
N GLY A 96 8.84 13.40 -8.84
CA GLY A 96 8.46 12.00 -9.01
C GLY A 96 8.08 11.39 -7.66
N LEU A 97 7.30 10.33 -7.68
CA LEU A 97 6.84 9.67 -6.46
C LEU A 97 7.11 8.16 -6.56
N VAL A 98 7.74 7.60 -5.54
CA VAL A 98 7.85 6.14 -5.39
C VAL A 98 7.26 5.73 -4.07
N LEU A 99 6.31 4.80 -4.10
CA LEU A 99 5.74 4.15 -2.93
C LEU A 99 6.10 2.67 -3.02
N ALA A 100 6.60 2.06 -1.96
CA ALA A 100 7.01 0.67 -1.99
C ALA A 100 6.62 -0.09 -0.72
N ALA A 101 6.41 -1.39 -0.90
CA ALA A 101 6.21 -2.37 0.15
C ALA A 101 7.18 -3.55 -0.10
N ASP A 102 7.99 -3.86 0.90
CA ASP A 102 9.06 -4.86 0.79
C ASP A 102 8.95 -5.87 1.92
N MET A 103 9.02 -7.16 1.59
CA MET A 103 9.10 -8.24 2.57
C MET A 103 10.54 -8.51 2.96
N SER A 104 10.78 -8.56 4.27
CA SER A 104 12.07 -8.85 4.90
C SER A 104 11.94 -9.97 5.94
N ASP A 105 13.08 -10.46 6.43
CA ASP A 105 13.14 -11.55 7.42
C ASP A 105 12.42 -12.84 6.99
N LEU A 106 12.49 -13.15 5.70
CA LEU A 106 11.87 -14.36 5.15
C LEU A 106 12.52 -15.63 5.73
N PRO A 107 11.72 -16.64 6.14
CA PRO A 107 12.26 -17.90 6.61
C PRO A 107 12.94 -18.67 5.48
N ALA A 108 13.95 -19.48 5.83
CA ALA A 108 14.63 -20.33 4.86
C ALA A 108 13.63 -21.25 4.14
N GLY A 109 13.74 -21.32 2.81
CA GLY A 109 12.84 -22.13 1.98
C GLY A 109 11.56 -21.41 1.54
N ALA A 110 11.28 -20.21 2.06
CA ALA A 110 10.24 -19.35 1.49
C ALA A 110 10.60 -18.98 0.05
N ARG A 111 9.60 -18.99 -0.83
CA ARG A 111 9.73 -18.60 -2.23
C ARG A 111 8.75 -17.48 -2.48
N GLY A 112 9.21 -16.44 -3.17
CA GLY A 112 8.37 -15.32 -3.53
C GLY A 112 8.60 -14.88 -4.96
N GLY A 113 7.65 -14.10 -5.45
CA GLY A 113 7.75 -13.46 -6.75
C GLY A 113 6.49 -12.65 -7.07
N PRO A 114 6.49 -12.00 -8.26
CA PRO A 114 5.29 -11.34 -8.79
C PRO A 114 4.15 -12.34 -8.94
N ASP A 115 2.96 -11.92 -8.55
CA ASP A 115 1.72 -12.70 -8.60
C ASP A 115 0.59 -11.76 -9.04
N THR A 116 0.59 -11.38 -10.31
CA THR A 116 -0.27 -10.30 -10.84
C THR A 116 -1.65 -10.81 -11.26
N GLY A 117 -2.64 -9.91 -11.33
CA GLY A 117 -3.99 -10.20 -11.85
C GLY A 117 -4.51 -9.06 -12.74
N GLU A 118 -5.73 -9.20 -13.25
CA GLU A 118 -6.40 -8.09 -13.95
C GLU A 118 -6.59 -6.92 -12.96
N CYS A 119 -6.03 -5.76 -13.27
CA CYS A 119 -6.06 -4.57 -12.40
C CYS A 119 -5.32 -4.71 -11.05
N LEU A 120 -4.55 -5.79 -10.85
CA LEU A 120 -3.89 -6.11 -9.58
C LEU A 120 -2.38 -6.30 -9.77
N ALA A 121 -1.61 -5.46 -9.10
CA ALA A 121 -0.18 -5.64 -8.93
C ALA A 121 0.09 -6.22 -7.55
N ALA A 122 0.68 -7.41 -7.50
CA ALA A 122 0.96 -8.08 -6.23
C ALA A 122 2.23 -8.93 -6.28
N VAL A 123 2.77 -9.18 -5.09
CA VAL A 123 3.78 -10.20 -4.83
C VAL A 123 3.23 -11.18 -3.81
N SER A 124 3.54 -12.45 -3.99
CA SER A 124 3.21 -13.50 -3.04
C SER A 124 4.49 -14.18 -2.56
N VAL A 125 4.54 -14.51 -1.27
CA VAL A 125 5.55 -15.36 -0.65
C VAL A 125 4.87 -16.56 -0.04
N GLU A 126 5.43 -17.75 -0.25
CA GLU A 126 4.88 -18.98 0.29
C GLU A 126 5.96 -19.92 0.85
N ASN A 127 5.53 -20.77 1.77
CA ASN A 127 6.24 -21.98 2.17
C ASN A 127 5.24 -23.15 2.30
N GLU A 128 5.66 -24.26 2.91
CA GLU A 128 4.81 -25.45 3.11
C GLU A 128 3.57 -25.21 4.00
N HIS A 129 3.48 -24.07 4.69
CA HIS A 129 2.46 -23.81 5.71
C HIS A 129 1.62 -22.56 5.44
N PHE A 130 2.20 -21.53 4.85
CA PHE A 130 1.56 -20.23 4.69
C PHE A 130 1.78 -19.67 3.29
N MET A 131 0.84 -18.83 2.88
CA MET A 131 0.96 -17.87 1.78
C MET A 131 0.71 -16.47 2.36
N VAL A 132 1.56 -15.52 1.97
CA VAL A 132 1.41 -14.09 2.25
C VAL A 132 1.39 -13.37 0.91
N SER A 133 0.42 -12.50 0.71
CA SER A 133 0.34 -11.65 -0.49
C SER A 133 0.38 -10.19 -0.07
N VAL A 134 1.05 -9.37 -0.87
CA VAL A 134 1.07 -7.91 -0.78
C VAL A 134 0.66 -7.37 -2.13
N GLY A 135 -0.37 -6.53 -2.18
CA GLY A 135 -0.91 -6.07 -3.47
C GLY A 135 -1.62 -4.74 -3.41
N GLY A 136 -1.80 -4.14 -4.58
CA GLY A 136 -2.51 -2.89 -4.81
C GLY A 136 -2.83 -2.71 -6.29
N ALA A 137 -3.35 -1.54 -6.66
CA ALA A 137 -3.69 -1.25 -8.05
C ALA A 137 -2.48 -1.39 -8.98
N ASP A 138 -2.65 -2.07 -10.11
CA ASP A 138 -1.64 -2.05 -11.18
C ASP A 138 -1.68 -0.74 -11.97
N THR A 139 -0.78 -0.61 -12.94
CA THR A 139 -0.63 0.61 -13.74
C THR A 139 -1.87 0.92 -14.59
N GLU A 140 -2.57 -0.10 -15.10
CA GLU A 140 -3.81 0.07 -15.86
C GLU A 140 -4.91 0.67 -14.96
N LEU A 141 -5.13 0.08 -13.79
CA LEU A 141 -6.12 0.57 -12.83
C LEU A 141 -5.75 1.97 -12.33
N LEU A 142 -4.47 2.26 -12.11
CA LEU A 142 -4.02 3.61 -11.74
C LEU A 142 -4.31 4.64 -12.85
N ALA A 143 -4.11 4.28 -14.13
CA ALA A 143 -4.46 5.16 -15.24
C ALA A 143 -5.98 5.43 -15.29
N MET A 144 -6.80 4.40 -15.07
CA MET A 144 -8.26 4.53 -14.99
C MET A 144 -8.69 5.42 -13.80
N GLN A 145 -8.06 5.26 -12.64
CA GLN A 145 -8.33 6.08 -11.44
C GLN A 145 -7.89 7.53 -11.62
N ALA A 146 -6.78 7.77 -12.33
CA ALA A 146 -6.35 9.11 -12.72
C ALA A 146 -7.37 9.75 -13.67
N ALA A 147 -7.89 9.02 -14.66
CA ALA A 147 -8.89 9.55 -15.58
C ALA A 147 -10.20 9.96 -14.87
N ASP A 148 -10.56 9.32 -13.76
CA ASP A 148 -11.68 9.72 -12.89
C ASP A 148 -11.37 10.96 -12.03
N GLY A 149 -10.09 11.27 -11.79
CA GLY A 149 -9.61 12.51 -11.16
C GLY A 149 -9.91 12.64 -9.66
N ARG A 150 -10.39 11.58 -9.01
CA ARG A 150 -10.78 11.60 -7.59
C ARG A 150 -9.66 11.22 -6.61
N LEU A 151 -8.83 10.25 -6.97
CA LEU A 151 -7.83 9.64 -6.09
C LEU A 151 -6.39 10.02 -6.47
N LEU A 152 -6.18 10.34 -7.75
CA LEU A 152 -4.90 10.67 -8.37
C LEU A 152 -5.06 11.95 -9.21
N PRO A 153 -3.97 12.68 -9.47
CA PRO A 153 -3.99 13.78 -10.43
C PRO A 153 -4.48 13.32 -11.80
N ALA A 154 -5.34 14.12 -12.44
CA ALA A 154 -6.01 13.71 -13.67
C ALA A 154 -5.07 13.63 -14.88
N ASP A 155 -4.01 14.45 -14.89
CA ASP A 155 -2.98 14.47 -15.93
C ASP A 155 -2.09 13.21 -15.91
N TRP A 156 -2.11 12.43 -14.83
CA TRP A 156 -1.41 11.14 -14.78
C TRP A 156 -1.99 10.14 -15.78
N ALA A 157 -3.26 10.27 -16.16
CA ALA A 157 -3.90 9.40 -17.15
C ALA A 157 -3.23 9.48 -18.54
N ASP A 158 -2.54 10.59 -18.85
CA ASP A 158 -1.86 10.80 -20.13
C ASP A 158 -0.45 10.16 -20.17
N VAL A 159 0.13 9.82 -19.02
CA VAL A 159 1.52 9.35 -18.90
C VAL A 159 1.65 7.95 -18.30
N LEU A 160 0.61 7.45 -17.61
CA LEU A 160 0.58 6.09 -17.09
C LEU A 160 0.28 5.08 -18.22
N PRO A 161 1.06 3.99 -18.34
CA PRO A 161 0.79 2.91 -19.28
C PRO A 161 -0.61 2.30 -19.11
N THR A 162 -1.45 2.39 -20.16
CA THR A 162 -2.80 1.80 -20.15
C THR A 162 -2.84 0.35 -20.62
N ASP A 163 -1.73 -0.16 -21.14
CA ASP A 163 -1.59 -1.53 -21.67
C ASP A 163 -0.88 -2.48 -20.68
N GLY A 164 -0.63 -2.00 -19.44
CA GLY A 164 0.11 -2.74 -18.42
C GLY A 164 1.61 -2.87 -18.69
N ASN A 165 2.16 -2.14 -19.66
CA ASN A 165 3.58 -2.19 -19.98
C ASN A 165 4.42 -1.36 -19.00
N ASP A 166 4.88 -2.00 -17.92
CA ASP A 166 5.67 -1.38 -16.85
C ASP A 166 7.16 -1.14 -17.20
N LEU A 167 7.56 -1.28 -18.47
CA LEU A 167 8.94 -1.04 -18.91
C LEU A 167 9.29 0.46 -19.04
N GLY A 168 8.31 1.35 -18.81
CA GLY A 168 8.45 2.79 -18.91
C GLY A 168 9.07 3.47 -17.68
N GLU A 169 9.05 4.81 -17.71
CA GLU A 169 9.44 5.65 -16.57
C GLU A 169 8.54 5.40 -15.35
N TYR A 170 7.25 5.22 -15.61
CA TYR A 170 6.20 4.95 -14.62
C TYR A 170 5.68 3.53 -14.76
N GLY A 171 5.18 2.99 -13.66
CA GLY A 171 4.60 1.66 -13.56
C GLY A 171 5.00 0.92 -12.29
N VAL A 172 4.62 -0.34 -12.20
CA VAL A 172 4.95 -1.20 -11.07
C VAL A 172 6.27 -1.92 -11.31
N ARG A 173 7.13 -1.96 -10.29
CA ARG A 173 8.40 -2.68 -10.32
C ARG A 173 8.46 -3.69 -9.19
N TYR A 174 8.96 -4.87 -9.53
CA TYR A 174 9.12 -5.98 -8.60
C TYR A 174 10.59 -6.15 -8.23
N GLN A 175 10.84 -6.51 -6.98
CA GLN A 175 12.17 -6.81 -6.46
C GLN A 175 12.18 -8.20 -5.83
N ASP A 176 13.24 -8.96 -6.10
CA ASP A 176 13.43 -10.26 -5.47
C ASP A 176 13.82 -10.11 -3.99
N PRO A 177 13.34 -10.99 -3.09
CA PRO A 177 12.41 -12.10 -3.36
C PRO A 177 10.92 -11.70 -3.33
N ALA A 178 10.55 -10.57 -2.72
CA ALA A 178 9.16 -10.10 -2.63
C ALA A 178 9.07 -8.62 -2.21
N GLY A 179 9.45 -7.74 -3.14
CA GLY A 179 9.22 -6.30 -3.06
C GLY A 179 8.39 -5.82 -4.23
N ILE A 180 7.55 -4.82 -3.98
CA ILE A 180 6.70 -4.16 -4.98
C ILE A 180 6.77 -2.65 -4.79
N ALA A 181 7.02 -1.93 -5.89
CA ALA A 181 7.16 -0.49 -5.90
C ALA A 181 6.36 0.15 -7.04
N TRP A 182 5.55 1.15 -6.71
CA TRP A 182 4.82 1.98 -7.65
C TRP A 182 5.65 3.21 -7.97
N HIS A 183 6.16 3.27 -9.19
CA HIS A 183 6.85 4.45 -9.71
C HIS A 183 5.84 5.33 -10.44
N LEU A 184 5.51 6.44 -9.81
CA LEU A 184 4.43 7.32 -10.18
C LEU A 184 4.97 8.67 -10.67
N PRO A 185 4.19 9.39 -11.51
CA PRO A 185 4.55 10.72 -11.94
C PRO A 185 4.73 11.71 -10.79
N GLY A 186 5.31 12.87 -11.11
CA GLY A 186 5.43 13.98 -10.17
C GLY A 186 4.07 14.54 -9.75
N LEU A 187 4.08 15.34 -8.69
CA LEU A 187 2.93 16.12 -8.22
C LEU A 187 3.20 17.60 -8.42
N ALA A 188 2.26 18.32 -9.02
CA ALA A 188 2.25 19.77 -9.02
C ALA A 188 1.88 20.31 -7.63
N THR A 189 2.13 21.61 -7.43
CA THR A 189 1.79 22.28 -6.17
C THR A 189 0.29 22.18 -5.88
N GLY A 190 -0.08 21.68 -4.70
CA GLY A 190 -1.47 21.52 -4.26
C GLY A 190 -2.10 20.19 -4.66
N GLU A 191 -1.45 19.38 -5.48
CA GLU A 191 -1.96 18.07 -5.87
C GLU A 191 -1.83 17.03 -4.75
N VAL A 192 -2.67 16.01 -4.86
CA VAL A 192 -2.74 14.89 -3.93
C VAL A 192 -2.80 13.60 -4.71
N ALA A 193 -1.94 12.64 -4.35
CA ALA A 193 -2.05 11.27 -4.80
C ALA A 193 -2.35 10.35 -3.62
N ARG A 194 -3.19 9.34 -3.85
CA ARG A 194 -3.51 8.30 -2.89
C ARG A 194 -3.31 6.92 -3.50
N LEU A 195 -2.75 6.01 -2.72
CA LEU A 195 -2.55 4.62 -3.11
C LEU A 195 -2.93 3.72 -1.94
N CYS A 196 -3.67 2.65 -2.23
CA CYS A 196 -3.98 1.60 -1.27
C CYS A 196 -3.13 0.37 -1.57
N VAL A 197 -2.51 -0.18 -0.53
CA VAL A 197 -1.82 -1.48 -0.57
C VAL A 197 -2.27 -2.31 0.60
N ALA A 198 -2.60 -3.56 0.32
CA ALA A 198 -3.01 -4.52 1.32
C ALA A 198 -1.97 -5.62 1.49
N THR A 199 -1.98 -6.21 2.67
CA THR A 199 -1.21 -7.41 3.02
C THR A 199 -2.16 -8.39 3.67
N ALA A 200 -2.21 -9.61 3.15
CA ALA A 200 -3.03 -10.68 3.70
C ALA A 200 -2.23 -11.97 3.78
N TRP A 201 -2.65 -12.88 4.66
CA TRP A 201 -2.02 -14.18 4.78
C TRP A 201 -3.00 -15.28 5.16
N CYS A 202 -2.73 -16.49 4.70
CA CYS A 202 -3.55 -17.66 4.98
C CYS A 202 -2.67 -18.92 5.09
N PRO A 203 -3.20 -20.03 5.63
CA PRO A 203 -2.60 -21.33 5.41
C PRO A 203 -2.38 -21.58 3.91
N ARG A 204 -1.31 -22.29 3.56
CA ARG A 204 -1.02 -22.64 2.16
C ARG A 204 -2.12 -23.55 1.61
N ASP A 205 -2.71 -23.16 0.49
CA ASP A 205 -3.73 -23.91 -0.22
C ASP A 205 -3.65 -23.57 -1.72
N ASP A 206 -3.20 -24.52 -2.54
CA ASP A 206 -3.02 -24.37 -3.98
C ASP A 206 -4.36 -24.20 -4.71
N ASP A 207 -5.44 -24.76 -4.15
CA ASP A 207 -6.77 -24.71 -4.75
C ASP A 207 -7.51 -23.42 -4.36
N ARG A 208 -7.05 -22.74 -3.31
CA ARG A 208 -7.71 -21.55 -2.73
C ARG A 208 -6.70 -20.51 -2.22
N PRO A 209 -6.12 -19.69 -3.11
CA PRO A 209 -5.16 -18.64 -2.73
C PRO A 209 -5.87 -17.43 -2.11
N ALA A 210 -6.50 -17.61 -0.95
CA ALA A 210 -7.37 -16.62 -0.33
C ALA A 210 -6.66 -15.30 0.04
N ALA A 211 -5.37 -15.35 0.37
CA ALA A 211 -4.56 -14.16 0.63
C ALA A 211 -4.42 -13.26 -0.62
N TRP A 212 -4.25 -13.87 -1.80
CA TRP A 212 -4.10 -13.15 -3.06
C TRP A 212 -5.37 -12.37 -3.43
N PHE A 213 -6.53 -13.01 -3.30
CA PHE A 213 -7.80 -12.32 -3.54
C PHE A 213 -8.12 -11.25 -2.49
N ALA A 214 -7.66 -11.43 -1.25
CA ALA A 214 -7.93 -10.48 -0.18
C ALA A 214 -7.17 -9.15 -0.37
N VAL A 215 -6.03 -9.15 -1.06
CA VAL A 215 -5.27 -7.90 -1.30
C VAL A 215 -5.86 -7.03 -2.41
N ASP A 216 -6.80 -7.55 -3.20
CA ASP A 216 -7.60 -6.77 -4.15
C ASP A 216 -8.74 -6.03 -3.42
N ILE A 217 -8.38 -4.96 -2.72
CA ILE A 217 -9.31 -4.12 -1.96
C ILE A 217 -9.37 -2.69 -2.54
N PRO A 218 -10.58 -2.15 -2.78
CA PRO A 218 -10.72 -0.75 -3.14
C PRO A 218 -10.24 0.20 -2.04
N LEU A 219 -9.59 1.28 -2.43
CA LEU A 219 -9.07 2.30 -1.49
C LEU A 219 -10.15 2.84 -0.56
N ASP A 220 -11.33 3.18 -1.07
CA ASP A 220 -12.41 3.75 -0.27
C ASP A 220 -12.90 2.76 0.81
N THR A 221 -12.92 1.47 0.48
CA THR A 221 -13.24 0.39 1.44
C THR A 221 -12.16 0.32 2.53
N ALA A 222 -10.89 0.23 2.14
CA ALA A 222 -9.78 0.20 3.11
C ALA A 222 -9.80 1.44 4.02
N TYR A 223 -9.96 2.62 3.45
CA TYR A 223 -10.00 3.88 4.18
C TYR A 223 -11.17 3.94 5.15
N LEU A 224 -12.36 3.46 4.76
CA LEU A 224 -13.52 3.38 5.64
C LEU A 224 -13.23 2.49 6.85
N HIS A 225 -12.68 1.28 6.65
CA HIS A 225 -12.35 0.38 7.75
C HIS A 225 -11.29 0.98 8.69
N LEU A 226 -10.23 1.56 8.12
CA LEU A 226 -9.12 2.13 8.89
C LEU A 226 -9.49 3.39 9.67
N THR A 227 -10.54 4.12 9.28
CA THR A 227 -10.95 5.37 9.93
C THR A 227 -12.24 5.31 10.74
N SER A 228 -13.04 4.26 10.54
CA SER A 228 -14.30 4.11 11.28
C SER A 228 -14.05 3.64 12.71
N ASP A 229 -14.78 4.23 13.65
CA ASP A 229 -14.83 3.83 15.06
C ASP A 229 -15.59 2.50 15.21
N HIS A 230 -15.00 1.40 14.73
CA HIS A 230 -15.44 0.07 15.12
C HIS A 230 -14.87 -0.20 16.51
N ARG A 231 -15.68 0.03 17.54
CA ARG A 231 -15.41 -0.60 18.83
C ARG A 231 -15.69 -2.10 18.66
N PRO A 232 -14.75 -2.99 19.04
CA PRO A 232 -15.08 -4.41 19.19
C PRO A 232 -16.19 -4.60 20.24
#